data_AF-A0A9X4CA52-F1
#
_entry.id   AF-A0A9X4CA52-F1
#
_cell.length_a   1.000
_cell.length_b   1.000
_cell.length_c   1.000
_cell.angle_alpha   90.00
_cell.angle_beta   90.00
_cell.angle_gamma   90.00
#
_symmetry.space_group_name_H-M   'P 1'
#
loop_
_entity.id
_entity.type
_entity.pdbx_description
1 polymer ?
#
loop_
_entity_poly.entity_id
_entity_poly.type
_entity_poly.pdbx_seq_one_letter_code
_entity_poly.pdbx_strand_id
1 'polypeptide(L)'
;MSYGRGGRGETTDRAELAGFIRALNVDEQIDLVALAWLGRGDGDLSDWRQLRAQAAQAHNQRTASYLIGTPMLADYLEEAMTQFGKSFEEFEELL
;
A
#
# COMPACT_ATOMS: atom_id res chain seq x y z
N MET A 1 40.92 10.79 5.23
CA MET A 1 39.50 11.08 4.94
C MET A 1 39.00 10.04 3.95
N SER A 2 38.28 9.03 4.43
CA SER A 2 37.73 7.95 3.61
C SER A 2 36.25 8.26 3.35
N TYR A 3 35.88 8.49 2.10
CA TYR A 3 34.47 8.63 1.73
C TYR A 3 33.85 7.25 1.62
N GLY A 4 32.83 7.04 2.46
CA GLY A 4 32.11 5.79 2.63
C GLY A 4 31.41 5.33 1.35
N ARG A 5 31.51 4.02 1.13
CA ARG A 5 30.78 3.23 0.14
C ARG A 5 29.29 3.20 0.55
N GLY A 6 28.45 4.05 -0.04
CA GLY A 6 27.03 4.15 0.34
C GLY A 6 26.07 4.57 -0.79
N GLY A 7 26.15 3.97 -1.98
CA GLY A 7 25.37 4.46 -3.13
C GLY A 7 24.86 3.43 -4.13
N ARG A 8 24.68 2.15 -3.76
CA ARG A 8 24.16 1.13 -4.70
C ARG A 8 23.02 0.24 -4.18
N GLY A 9 22.62 0.33 -2.91
CA GLY A 9 21.53 -0.47 -2.33
C GLY A 9 20.21 0.29 -2.23
N GLU A 10 20.15 1.28 -1.35
CA GLU A 10 18.91 2.00 -1.00
C GLU A 10 18.17 2.69 -2.15
N THR A 11 18.92 3.25 -3.12
CA THR A 11 18.34 3.89 -4.31
C THR A 11 17.81 2.86 -5.30
N THR A 12 18.43 1.68 -5.32
CA THR A 12 18.07 0.57 -6.18
C THR A 12 16.79 -0.08 -5.67
N ASP A 13 16.68 -0.35 -4.36
CA ASP A 13 15.51 -1.01 -3.77
C ASP A 13 14.23 -0.17 -3.95
N ARG A 14 14.32 1.15 -3.75
CA ARG A 14 13.21 2.08 -4.00
C ARG A 14 12.83 2.16 -5.47
N ALA A 15 13.81 2.13 -6.37
CA ALA A 15 13.57 2.15 -7.81
C ALA A 15 12.95 0.83 -8.31
N GLU A 16 13.38 -0.31 -7.77
CA GLU A 16 12.83 -1.63 -8.05
C GLU A 16 11.39 -1.75 -7.58
N LEU A 17 11.10 -1.35 -6.33
CA LEU A 17 9.73 -1.29 -5.83
C LEU A 17 8.85 -0.35 -6.67
N ALA A 18 9.42 0.77 -7.15
CA ALA A 18 8.70 1.68 -8.05
C ALA A 18 8.42 1.04 -9.41
N GLY A 19 9.36 0.27 -9.94
CA GLY A 19 9.20 -0.51 -11.15
C GLY A 19 8.09 -1.55 -11.00
N PHE A 20 8.11 -2.28 -9.88
CA PHE A 20 7.09 -3.27 -9.53
C PHE A 20 5.70 -2.66 -9.45
N ILE A 21 5.51 -1.59 -8.67
CA ILE A 21 4.19 -0.94 -8.52
C ILE A 21 3.68 -0.40 -9.86
N ARG A 22 4.55 0.14 -10.73
CA ARG A 22 4.15 0.60 -12.07
C ARG A 22 3.77 -0.53 -13.02
N ALA A 23 4.28 -1.73 -12.81
CA ALA A 23 3.96 -2.90 -13.61
C ALA A 23 2.60 -3.52 -13.26
N LEU A 24 2.06 -3.19 -12.08
CA LEU A 24 0.70 -3.57 -11.68
C LEU A 24 -0.35 -2.91 -12.58
N ASN A 25 -1.46 -3.60 -12.78
CA ASN A 25 -2.59 -3.03 -13.48
C ASN A 25 -3.23 -1.89 -12.66
N VAL A 26 -4.11 -1.11 -13.30
CA VAL A 26 -4.72 0.08 -12.66
C VAL A 26 -5.52 -0.30 -11.42
N ASP A 27 -6.26 -1.42 -11.46
CA ASP A 27 -7.05 -1.89 -10.32
C ASP A 27 -6.15 -2.28 -9.15
N GLU A 28 -5.06 -3.00 -9.40
CA GLU A 28 -4.09 -3.40 -8.38
C GLU A 28 -3.39 -2.19 -7.74
N GLN A 29 -3.07 -1.16 -8.53
CA GLN A 29 -2.51 0.08 -7.99
C GLN A 29 -3.52 0.83 -7.12
N ILE A 30 -4.80 0.83 -7.52
CA ILE A 30 -5.89 1.40 -6.72
C ILE A 30 -6.05 0.63 -5.41
N ASP A 31 -6.03 -0.70 -5.47
CA ASP A 31 -6.15 -1.58 -4.32
C ASP A 31 -5.00 -1.36 -3.34
N LEU A 32 -3.77 -1.22 -3.82
CA LEU A 32 -2.63 -0.90 -2.95
C LEU A 32 -2.77 0.45 -2.25
N VAL A 33 -3.29 1.48 -2.93
CA VAL A 33 -3.54 2.78 -2.30
C VAL A 33 -4.64 2.66 -1.24
N ALA A 34 -5.72 1.94 -1.55
CA ALA A 34 -6.82 1.72 -0.62
C ALA A 34 -6.37 0.92 0.62
N LEU A 35 -5.56 -0.13 0.44
CA LEU A 35 -4.96 -0.89 1.55
C LEU A 35 -4.06 -0.01 2.41
N ALA A 36 -3.20 0.82 1.79
CA ALA A 36 -2.34 1.73 2.54
C ALA A 36 -3.15 2.73 3.37
N TRP A 37 -4.27 3.24 2.84
CA TRP A 37 -5.16 4.13 3.58
C TRP A 37 -5.91 3.43 4.71
N LEU A 38 -6.36 2.19 4.47
CA LEU A 38 -7.05 1.37 5.47
C LEU A 38 -6.15 1.11 6.69
N GLY A 39 -4.93 0.63 6.47
CA GLY A 39 -4.00 0.34 7.58
C GLY A 39 -3.41 1.59 8.24
N ARG A 40 -3.45 2.73 7.55
CA ARG A 40 -3.14 4.04 8.16
C ARG A 40 -4.27 4.56 9.06
N GLY A 41 -5.47 3.99 8.92
CA GLY A 41 -6.67 4.40 9.67
C GLY A 41 -7.44 5.57 9.04
N ASP A 42 -7.30 5.81 7.73
CA ASP A 42 -8.12 6.83 7.04
C ASP A 42 -9.57 6.37 6.81
N GLY A 43 -9.84 5.08 7.02
CA GLY A 43 -11.15 4.45 6.88
C GLY A 43 -11.19 3.12 7.61
N ASP A 44 -12.33 2.45 7.52
CA ASP A 44 -12.60 1.16 8.13
C ASP A 44 -12.88 0.12 7.03
N LEU A 45 -12.69 -1.16 7.36
CA LEU A 45 -12.94 -2.26 6.45
C LEU A 45 -14.42 -2.35 6.04
N SER A 46 -15.35 -1.98 6.92
CA SER A 46 -16.79 -1.89 6.62
C SER A 46 -17.09 -0.91 5.48
N ASP A 47 -16.28 0.13 5.32
CA ASP A 47 -16.38 1.15 4.28
C ASP A 47 -15.45 0.89 3.08
N TRP A 48 -14.90 -0.32 2.95
CA TRP A 48 -13.89 -0.68 1.96
C TRP A 48 -14.24 -0.25 0.52
N ARG A 49 -15.50 -0.45 0.09
CA ARG A 49 -15.94 -0.07 -1.26
C ARG A 49 -15.83 1.43 -1.51
N GLN A 50 -16.15 2.24 -0.51
CA GLN A 50 -16.04 3.69 -0.60
C GLN A 50 -14.57 4.11 -0.56
N LEU A 51 -13.75 3.49 0.29
CA LEU A 51 -12.32 3.78 0.38
C LEU A 51 -11.60 3.46 -0.94
N ARG A 52 -11.90 2.30 -1.54
CA ARG A 52 -11.40 1.92 -2.87
C ARG A 52 -11.88 2.88 -3.96
N ALA A 53 -13.13 3.34 -3.92
CA ALA A 53 -13.63 4.32 -4.88
C ALA A 53 -12.91 5.67 -4.79
N GLN A 54 -12.56 6.12 -3.58
CA GLN A 54 -11.74 7.32 -3.38
C GLN A 54 -10.32 7.11 -3.92
N ALA A 55 -9.72 5.95 -3.68
CA ALA A 55 -8.41 5.60 -4.24
C ALA A 55 -8.43 5.59 -5.76
N ALA A 56 -9.51 5.08 -6.37
CA ALA A 56 -9.72 5.10 -7.81
C ALA A 56 -9.81 6.54 -8.37
N GLN A 57 -10.48 7.44 -7.66
CA GLN A 57 -10.54 8.87 -8.03
C GLN A 57 -9.19 9.58 -7.89
N ALA A 58 -8.39 9.19 -6.90
CA ALA A 58 -7.06 9.75 -6.68
C ALA A 58 -5.99 9.19 -7.62
N HIS A 59 -6.22 8.01 -8.20
CA HIS A 59 -5.26 7.30 -9.04
C HIS A 59 -4.77 8.15 -10.22
N ASN A 60 -3.44 8.23 -10.35
CA ASN A 60 -2.79 8.93 -11.45
C ASN A 60 -1.36 8.40 -11.68
N GLN A 61 -0.63 8.98 -12.62
CA GLN A 61 0.72 8.53 -12.99
C GLN A 61 1.77 8.62 -11.85
N ARG A 62 1.43 9.28 -10.74
CA ARG A 62 2.30 9.41 -9.55
C ARG A 62 1.99 8.40 -8.45
N THR A 63 1.05 7.47 -8.63
CA THR A 63 0.66 6.47 -7.61
C THR A 63 1.87 5.72 -7.04
N ALA A 64 2.76 5.22 -7.89
CA ALA A 64 3.97 4.52 -7.43
C ALA A 64 4.89 5.42 -6.58
N SER A 65 5.07 6.67 -7.00
CA SER A 65 5.88 7.64 -6.25
C SER A 65 5.23 8.04 -4.93
N TYR A 66 3.89 8.14 -4.90
CA TYR A 66 3.13 8.40 -3.69
C TYR A 66 3.29 7.28 -2.66
N LEU A 67 3.11 6.02 -3.08
CA LEU A 67 3.26 4.86 -2.20
C LEU A 67 4.68 4.76 -1.64
N ILE A 68 5.72 4.87 -2.47
CA ILE A 68 7.12 4.78 -2.01
C ILE A 68 7.54 5.96 -1.12
N GLY A 69 6.91 7.12 -1.34
CA GLY A 69 7.07 8.30 -0.51
C GLY A 69 6.29 8.22 0.81
N THR A 70 5.38 7.25 0.96
CA THR A 70 4.59 7.06 2.18
C THR A 70 5.48 6.43 3.26
N PRO A 71 5.74 7.13 4.37
CA PRO A 71 6.44 6.55 5.51
C PRO A 71 5.66 5.35 6.05
N MET A 72 6.35 4.32 6.54
CA MET A 72 5.71 3.15 7.16
C MET A 72 4.71 2.42 6.26
N LEU A 73 4.88 2.50 4.92
CA LEU A 73 3.98 1.84 3.98
C LEU A 73 3.83 0.34 4.29
N ALA A 74 4.93 -0.34 4.65
CA ALA A 74 4.91 -1.76 4.97
C ALA A 74 4.00 -2.05 6.17
N ASP A 75 4.11 -1.27 7.24
CA ASP A 75 3.29 -1.41 8.45
C ASP A 75 1.81 -1.15 8.16
N TYR A 76 1.51 -0.15 7.31
CA TYR A 76 0.13 0.09 6.89
C TYR A 76 -0.44 -1.07 6.06
N LEU A 77 0.35 -1.66 5.16
CA LEU A 77 -0.12 -2.82 4.40
C LEU A 77 -0.36 -4.04 5.31
N GLU A 78 0.52 -4.27 6.29
CA GLU A 78 0.37 -5.34 7.29
C GLU A 78 -0.89 -5.15 8.15
N GLU A 79 -1.13 -3.93 8.63
CA GLU A 79 -2.32 -3.62 9.44
C GLU A 79 -3.60 -3.82 8.61
N ALA A 80 -3.62 -3.35 7.36
CA ALA A 80 -4.76 -3.57 6.47
C ALA A 80 -5.04 -5.07 6.24
N MET A 81 -4.01 -5.87 5.97
CA MET A 81 -4.14 -7.32 5.81
C MET A 81 -4.65 -8.00 7.08
N THR A 82 -4.20 -7.54 8.25
CA THR A 82 -4.68 -8.03 9.55
C THR A 82 -6.16 -7.75 9.75
N GLN A 83 -6.63 -6.55 9.38
CA GLN A 83 -8.06 -6.21 9.44
C GLN A 83 -8.89 -7.13 8.53
N PHE A 84 -8.44 -7.36 7.29
CA PHE A 84 -9.10 -8.31 6.38
C PHE A 84 -9.13 -9.73 6.97
N GLY A 85 -8.03 -10.19 7.59
CA GLY A 85 -7.96 -11.49 8.26
C GLY A 85 -8.98 -11.64 9.39
N LYS A 86 -9.07 -10.65 10.29
CA LYS A 86 -10.07 -10.65 11.38
C LYS A 86 -11.50 -10.72 10.86
N SER A 87 -11.81 -9.98 9.80
CA SER A 87 -13.16 -10.02 9.22
C SER A 87 -13.56 -11.38 8.66
N PHE A 88 -12.57 -12.15 8.18
CA PHE A 88 -12.80 -13.50 7.68
C PHE A 88 -13.00 -14.48 8.84
N GLU A 89 -12.19 -14.37 9.90
CA GLU A 89 -12.35 -15.19 11.12
C GLU A 89 -13.71 -14.94 11.81
N GLU A 90 -14.11 -13.67 11.95
CA GLU A 90 -15.44 -13.30 12.49
C GLU A 90 -16.59 -13.88 11.64
N PHE A 91 -16.41 -13.96 10.32
CA PHE A 91 -17.39 -14.56 9.41
C PHE A 91 -17.48 -16.08 9.58
N GLU A 92 -16.36 -16.76 9.80
CA GLU A 92 -16.33 -18.22 10.04
C GLU A 92 -16.94 -18.61 11.39
N GLU A 93 -16.77 -17.81 12.45
CA GLU A 93 -17.39 -18.07 13.77
C GLU A 93 -18.93 -17.98 13.76
N LEU A 94 -19.51 -17.34 12.74
CA LEU A 94 -20.97 -17.19 12.58
C LEU A 94 -21.62 -18.31 11.74
N LEU A 95 -20.85 -19.28 11.24
CA LEU A 95 -21.32 -20.44 10.46
C LEU A 95 -21.34 -21.74 11.27
#